data_AF-A0AAV6Z9S6-F1
#
_entry.id   AF-A0AAV6Z9S6-F1
#
_cell.length_a   1.000
_cell.length_b   1.000
_cell.length_c   1.000
_cell.angle_alpha   90.00
_cell.angle_beta   90.00
_cell.angle_gamma   90.00
#
_symmetry.space_group_name_H-M   'P 1'
#
loop_
_entity.id
_entity.type
_entity.pdbx_description
1 polymer ?
#
loop_
_entity_poly.entity_id
_entity_poly.type
_entity_poly.pdbx_seq_one_letter_code
_entity_poly.pdbx_strand_id
1 'polypeptide(L)'
;MTVNEAKEKLQDAPEGTFLVRDSSHTDYLLTISVKTSAGPTNLRIEYREGKFRLDSVVCVRSRLKQFDSVVHLIEYYVLLSKNKKIETETLPNRTVHLWLVKPLYTSTPSLQHLCRMAVNKCTDKIHELPLPMRLKEYITEYRYHV
;
A
#
# COMPACT_ATOMS: atom_id res chain seq x y z
N MET A 1 0.47 8.24 -14.76
CA MET A 1 1.47 8.99 -13.96
C MET A 1 2.85 8.46 -14.32
N THR A 2 3.77 9.34 -14.72
CA THR A 2 5.13 8.96 -15.12
C THR A 2 6.04 8.76 -13.90
N VAL A 3 7.24 8.19 -14.12
CA VAL A 3 8.25 8.03 -13.06
C VAL A 3 8.69 9.39 -12.50
N ASN A 4 8.87 10.38 -13.37
CA ASN A 4 9.33 11.72 -12.97
C ASN A 4 8.27 12.46 -12.17
N GLU A 5 7.01 12.43 -12.62
CA GLU A 5 5.88 12.99 -11.88
C GLU A 5 5.76 12.38 -10.47
N ALA A 6 5.93 11.06 -10.36
CA ALA A 6 5.88 10.37 -9.06
C ALA A 6 7.04 10.78 -8.15
N LYS A 7 8.25 10.95 -8.71
CA LYS A 7 9.43 11.42 -7.95
C LYS A 7 9.22 12.83 -7.43
N GLU A 8 8.77 13.76 -8.28
CA GLU A 8 8.48 15.15 -7.91
C GLU A 8 7.45 15.22 -6.78
N LYS A 9 6.34 14.49 -6.91
CA LYS A 9 5.29 14.44 -5.88
C LYS A 9 5.74 13.86 -4.54
N LEU A 10 6.74 12.97 -4.55
CA LEU A 10 7.26 12.30 -3.35
C LEU A 10 8.51 12.97 -2.78
N GLN A 11 9.14 13.90 -3.51
CA GLN A 11 10.44 14.46 -3.14
C GLN A 11 10.41 15.10 -1.75
N ASP A 12 9.38 15.90 -1.48
CA ASP A 12 9.18 16.62 -0.22
C ASP A 12 8.18 15.94 0.73
N ALA A 13 7.72 14.73 0.37
CA ALA A 13 6.83 13.97 1.22
C ALA A 13 7.60 13.35 2.40
N PRO A 14 6.93 13.09 3.55
CA PRO A 14 7.53 12.34 4.64
C PRO A 14 7.92 10.92 4.23
N GLU A 15 8.94 10.36 4.88
CA GLU A 15 9.34 8.97 4.67
C GLU A 15 8.17 7.99 4.87
N GLY A 16 8.10 6.98 4.00
CA GLY A 16 7.03 5.99 3.95
C GLY A 16 5.75 6.47 3.27
N THR A 17 5.72 7.70 2.74
CA THR A 17 4.65 8.14 1.83
C THR A 17 4.79 7.40 0.50
N PHE A 18 3.69 6.84 -0.01
CA PHE A 18 3.71 6.03 -1.23
C PHE A 18 2.52 6.31 -2.15
N LEU A 19 2.63 5.93 -3.42
CA LEU A 19 1.54 5.91 -4.38
C LEU A 19 1.63 4.68 -5.28
N VAL A 20 0.51 4.25 -5.83
CA VAL A 20 0.45 3.19 -6.85
C VAL A 20 0.14 3.84 -8.20
N ARG A 21 0.84 3.39 -9.24
CA ARG A 21 0.68 3.85 -10.61
C ARG A 21 0.95 2.71 -11.59
N ASP A 22 0.58 2.91 -12.84
CA ASP A 22 0.96 2.01 -13.92
C ASP A 22 2.49 1.93 -14.04
N SER A 23 3.00 0.74 -14.35
CA SER A 23 4.42 0.59 -14.65
C SER A 23 4.75 1.15 -16.03
N SER A 24 5.93 1.75 -16.16
CA SER A 24 6.51 2.09 -17.45
C SER A 24 7.30 0.92 -18.07
N HIS A 25 7.40 -0.21 -17.36
CA HIS A 25 8.08 -1.41 -17.83
C HIS A 25 7.07 -2.39 -18.43
N THR A 26 7.38 -2.97 -19.58
CA THR A 26 6.46 -3.84 -20.35
C THR A 26 5.97 -5.05 -19.57
N ASP A 27 6.83 -5.62 -18.73
CA ASP A 27 6.54 -6.88 -18.03
C ASP A 27 5.74 -6.70 -16.73
N TYR A 28 5.36 -5.47 -16.36
CA TYR A 28 4.70 -5.16 -15.09
C TYR A 28 3.51 -4.25 -15.31
N LEU A 29 2.38 -4.58 -14.68
CA LEU A 29 1.19 -3.74 -14.77
C LEU A 29 1.29 -2.53 -13.85
N LEU A 30 1.75 -2.73 -12.62
CA LEU A 30 1.69 -1.72 -11.56
C LEU A 30 3.05 -1.52 -10.90
N THR A 31 3.23 -0.35 -10.30
CA THR A 31 4.42 0.04 -9.56
C THR A 31 4.04 0.90 -8.37
N ILE A 32 4.64 0.62 -7.22
CA ILE A 32 4.60 1.44 -6.02
C ILE A 32 5.78 2.40 -6.09
N SER A 33 5.52 3.70 -6.08
CA SER A 33 6.54 4.71 -5.83
C SER A 33 6.47 5.10 -4.36
N VAL A 34 7.60 5.06 -3.65
CA VAL A 34 7.65 5.31 -2.19
C VAL A 34 8.84 6.20 -1.83
N LYS A 35 8.62 7.16 -0.92
CA LYS A 35 9.68 7.97 -0.32
C LYS A 35 10.41 7.15 0.76
N THR A 36 11.71 6.98 0.58
CA THR A 36 12.62 6.41 1.60
C THR A 36 13.56 7.49 2.13
N SER A 37 14.34 7.20 3.17
CA SER A 37 15.43 8.05 3.66
C SER A 37 16.47 8.43 2.58
N ALA A 38 16.68 7.58 1.57
CA ALA A 38 17.56 7.84 0.43
C ALA A 38 16.87 8.58 -0.74
N GLY A 39 15.57 8.87 -0.61
CA GLY A 39 14.76 9.52 -1.65
C GLY A 39 13.67 8.61 -2.24
N PRO A 40 12.90 9.11 -3.23
CA PRO A 40 11.86 8.34 -3.89
C PRO A 40 12.42 7.15 -4.69
N THR A 41 11.89 5.96 -4.45
CA THR A 41 12.22 4.72 -5.17
C THR A 41 10.97 4.06 -5.74
N ASN A 42 11.16 3.04 -6.58
CA ASN A 42 10.09 2.33 -7.27
C ASN A 42 10.18 0.82 -7.02
N LEU A 43 9.03 0.22 -6.75
CA LEU A 43 8.87 -1.22 -6.55
C LEU A 43 7.80 -1.72 -7.50
N ARG A 44 8.16 -2.68 -8.34
CA ARG A 44 7.22 -3.24 -9.30
C ARG A 44 6.35 -4.30 -8.64
N ILE A 45 5.11 -4.40 -9.10
CA ILE A 45 4.16 -5.43 -8.69
C ILE A 45 4.04 -6.43 -9.83
N GLU A 46 4.47 -7.66 -9.57
CA GLU A 46 4.27 -8.79 -10.48
C GLU A 46 2.82 -9.28 -10.39
N TYR A 47 2.26 -9.67 -11.53
CA TYR A 47 1.00 -10.39 -11.61
C TYR A 47 1.21 -11.70 -12.38
N ARG A 48 1.03 -12.84 -11.71
CA ARG A 48 1.16 -14.18 -12.29
C ARG A 48 0.12 -15.09 -11.68
N GLU A 49 -0.50 -15.93 -12.52
CA GLU A 49 -1.48 -16.95 -12.09
C GLU A 49 -2.60 -16.40 -11.20
N GLY A 50 -3.11 -15.20 -11.53
CA GLY A 50 -4.19 -14.57 -10.77
C GLY A 50 -3.75 -13.88 -9.48
N LYS A 51 -2.45 -13.87 -9.15
CA LYS A 51 -1.93 -13.33 -7.89
C LYS A 51 -0.96 -12.18 -8.10
N PHE A 52 -1.01 -11.23 -7.17
CA PHE A 52 -0.09 -10.09 -7.07
C PHE A 52 1.01 -10.38 -6.05
N ARG A 53 2.25 -9.95 -6.34
CA ARG A 53 3.38 -9.97 -5.41
C ARG A 53 4.37 -8.84 -5.73
N LEU A 54 5.21 -8.46 -4.76
CA LEU A 54 6.31 -7.54 -5.04
C LEU A 54 7.42 -8.23 -5.83
N ASP A 55 8.07 -7.46 -6.70
CA ASP A 55 9.24 -7.91 -7.45
C ASP A 55 10.35 -8.42 -6.51
N SER A 56 10.78 -9.65 -6.81
CA SER A 56 11.76 -10.41 -6.02
C SER A 56 13.18 -9.84 -6.03
N VAL A 57 13.48 -8.87 -6.89
CA VAL A 57 14.81 -8.26 -6.98
C VAL A 57 15.11 -7.35 -5.78
N VAL A 58 14.09 -6.76 -5.15
CA VAL A 58 14.28 -5.79 -4.04
C VAL A 58 13.96 -6.40 -2.66
N CYS A 59 13.19 -7.48 -2.61
CA CYS A 59 12.81 -8.14 -1.37
C CYS A 59 13.49 -9.52 -1.27
N VAL A 60 14.24 -9.76 -0.20
CA VAL A 60 14.91 -11.05 0.07
C VAL A 60 13.93 -12.21 -0.16
N ARG A 61 14.25 -13.07 -1.13
CA ARG A 61 13.37 -14.08 -1.77
C ARG A 61 12.65 -15.06 -0.84
N SER A 62 12.97 -15.13 0.45
CA SER A 62 12.50 -16.23 1.29
C SER A 62 11.02 -16.14 1.73
N ARG A 63 10.31 -15.01 1.57
CA ARG A 63 8.91 -14.87 2.07
C ARG A 63 8.02 -13.91 1.29
N LEU A 64 8.10 -13.86 -0.04
CA LEU A 64 7.17 -13.03 -0.82
C LEU A 64 5.76 -13.65 -0.82
N LYS A 65 4.87 -13.02 -0.05
CA LYS A 65 3.45 -13.35 -0.01
C LYS A 65 2.80 -13.00 -1.36
N GLN A 66 1.84 -13.82 -1.74
CA GLN A 66 0.99 -13.61 -2.91
C GLN A 66 -0.40 -13.19 -2.44
N PHE A 67 -1.05 -12.32 -3.22
CA PHE A 67 -2.32 -11.69 -2.85
C PHE A 67 -3.29 -11.70 -4.03
N ASP A 68 -4.59 -11.85 -3.74
CA ASP A 68 -5.65 -11.73 -4.76
C ASP A 68 -5.95 -10.28 -5.15
N SER A 69 -5.49 -9.31 -4.35
CA SER A 69 -5.76 -7.90 -4.54
C SER A 69 -4.51 -7.07 -4.28
N VAL A 70 -4.27 -6.07 -5.13
CA VAL A 70 -3.20 -5.08 -4.94
C VAL A 70 -3.40 -4.32 -3.64
N VAL A 71 -4.64 -3.97 -3.29
CA VAL A 71 -4.93 -3.25 -2.04
C VAL A 71 -4.61 -4.13 -0.83
N HIS A 72 -4.91 -5.43 -0.90
CA HIS A 72 -4.53 -6.38 0.15
C HIS A 72 -3.01 -6.50 0.29
N LEU A 73 -2.28 -6.55 -0.84
CA LEU A 73 -0.82 -6.50 -0.85
C LEU A 73 -0.31 -5.25 -0.13
N ILE A 74 -0.83 -4.06 -0.50
CA ILE A 74 -0.43 -2.79 0.10
C ILE A 74 -0.72 -2.78 1.60
N GLU A 75 -1.92 -3.16 2.01
CA GLU A 75 -2.30 -3.20 3.43
C GLU A 75 -1.38 -4.11 4.23
N TYR A 76 -1.05 -5.30 3.72
CA TYR A 76 -0.12 -6.21 4.36
C TYR A 76 1.24 -5.56 4.64
N TYR A 77 1.82 -4.88 3.64
CA TYR A 77 3.11 -4.20 3.81
C TYR A 77 3.03 -2.94 4.68
N VAL A 78 1.88 -2.26 4.71
CA VAL A 78 1.63 -1.16 5.65
C VAL A 78 1.58 -1.66 7.09
N LEU A 79 0.87 -2.77 7.35
CA LEU A 79 0.80 -3.39 8.68
C LEU A 79 2.17 -3.94 9.12
N LEU A 80 2.90 -4.58 8.20
CA LEU A 80 4.26 -5.07 8.47
C LEU A 80 5.21 -3.93 8.83
N SER A 81 5.08 -2.77 8.18
CA SER A 81 5.90 -1.58 8.46
C SER A 81 5.60 -1.00 9.85
N LYS A 82 4.34 -1.03 10.30
CA LYS A 82 3.96 -0.60 11.66
C LYS A 82 4.57 -1.50 12.73
N ASN A 83 4.53 -2.82 12.53
CA ASN A 83 5.04 -3.78 13.51
C ASN A 83 6.58 -3.76 13.57
N LYS A 84 7.28 -3.63 12.44
CA LYS A 84 8.76 -3.60 12.40
C LYS A 84 9.38 -2.36 13.03
N LYS A 85 8.64 -1.25 13.14
CA LYS A 85 9.10 -0.04 13.84
C LYS A 85 9.45 -0.33 15.32
N ILE A 86 8.95 -1.44 15.86
CA ILE A 86 9.19 -1.90 17.24
C ILE A 86 10.49 -2.75 17.34
N GLU A 87 10.99 -3.32 16.24
CA GLU A 87 12.12 -4.28 16.24
C GLU A 87 13.45 -3.71 15.70
N THR A 88 13.43 -2.53 15.04
CA THR A 88 14.56 -1.99 14.26
C THR A 88 15.72 -1.36 15.04
N GLU A 89 15.87 -1.59 16.34
CA GLU A 89 17.07 -1.15 17.07
C GLU A 89 18.33 -2.01 16.78
N THR A 90 18.26 -3.07 15.95
CA THR A 90 19.34 -4.10 15.90
C THR A 90 19.83 -4.62 14.53
N LEU A 91 19.46 -4.05 13.37
CA LEU A 91 19.94 -4.58 12.06
C LEU A 91 20.73 -3.57 11.18
N PRO A 92 21.70 -4.04 10.36
CA PRO A 92 22.73 -3.20 9.75
C PRO A 92 22.27 -2.35 8.55
N ASN A 93 22.84 -1.14 8.51
CA ASN A 93 22.57 0.06 7.69
C ASN A 93 22.63 -0.04 6.13
N ARG A 94 22.48 -1.23 5.51
CA ARG A 94 22.67 -1.37 4.04
C ARG A 94 21.49 -1.93 3.26
N THR A 95 20.38 -2.25 3.91
CA THR A 95 19.17 -2.68 3.21
C THR A 95 18.20 -1.51 3.13
N VAL A 96 17.84 -1.06 1.91
CA VAL A 96 16.75 -0.09 1.74
C VAL A 96 15.49 -0.75 2.28
N HIS A 97 15.03 -0.31 3.44
CA HIS A 97 13.84 -0.88 4.05
C HIS A 97 12.60 -0.38 3.31
N LEU A 98 11.80 -1.31 2.80
CA LEU A 98 10.49 -0.98 2.26
C LEU A 98 9.54 -0.64 3.41
N TRP A 99 9.35 0.66 3.64
CA TRP A 99 8.41 1.18 4.63
C TRP A 99 7.23 1.82 3.92
N LEU A 100 6.05 1.21 4.03
CA LEU A 100 4.79 1.80 3.56
C LEU A 100 4.03 2.30 4.77
N VAL A 101 3.75 3.60 4.82
CA VAL A 101 3.12 4.23 5.99
C VAL A 101 1.81 4.88 5.62
N LYS A 102 1.83 5.78 4.62
CA LYS A 102 0.63 6.52 4.21
C LYS A 102 0.54 6.65 2.70
N PRO A 103 -0.65 6.47 2.11
CA PRO A 103 -0.85 6.74 0.69
C PRO A 103 -0.80 8.25 0.42
N LEU A 104 -0.25 8.62 -0.73
CA LEU A 104 -0.38 9.94 -1.32
C LEU A 104 -1.61 9.94 -2.22
N TYR A 105 -2.65 10.62 -1.79
CA TYR A 105 -3.86 10.78 -2.59
C TYR A 105 -3.65 11.78 -3.72
N THR A 106 -4.04 11.40 -4.94
CA THR A 106 -3.98 12.28 -6.12
C THR A 106 -5.08 13.33 -6.13
N SER A 107 -6.15 13.08 -5.39
CA SER A 107 -7.30 13.96 -5.17
C SER A 107 -7.90 13.65 -3.80
N THR A 108 -8.58 14.62 -3.20
CA THR A 108 -9.26 14.42 -1.91
C THR A 108 -10.30 13.29 -2.03
N PRO A 109 -10.22 12.21 -1.22
CA PRO A 109 -11.24 11.17 -1.22
C PRO A 109 -12.61 11.72 -0.84
N SER A 110 -13.67 11.06 -1.28
CA SER A 110 -15.03 11.45 -0.87
C SER A 110 -15.19 11.26 0.64
N LEU A 111 -16.02 12.11 1.26
CA LEU A 111 -16.37 11.96 2.68
C LEU A 111 -16.92 10.55 2.97
N GLN A 112 -17.71 9.99 2.04
CA GLN A 112 -18.23 8.63 2.14
C GLN A 112 -17.13 7.57 2.22
N HIS A 113 -16.05 7.71 1.45
CA HIS A 113 -14.89 6.82 1.51
C HIS A 113 -14.12 6.98 2.82
N LEU A 114 -13.91 8.22 3.28
CA LEU A 114 -13.27 8.49 4.56
C LEU A 114 -14.04 7.88 5.73
N CYS A 115 -15.37 7.99 5.73
CA CYS A 115 -16.24 7.33 6.71
C CYS A 115 -16.12 5.80 6.62
N ARG A 116 -16.11 5.22 5.42
CA ARG A 116 -15.89 3.77 5.22
C ARG A 116 -14.57 3.31 5.84
N MET A 117 -13.48 4.02 5.59
CA MET A 117 -12.17 3.71 6.19
C MET A 117 -12.19 3.81 7.72
N ALA A 118 -12.89 4.80 8.28
CA ALA A 118 -13.03 4.95 9.72
C ALA A 118 -13.80 3.77 10.34
N VAL A 119 -14.89 3.34 9.71
CA VAL A 119 -15.67 2.18 10.17
C VAL A 119 -14.85 0.89 10.11
N ASN A 120 -14.16 0.63 9.00
CA ASN A 120 -13.32 -0.57 8.85
C ASN A 120 -12.27 -0.68 9.96
N LYS A 121 -11.66 0.45 10.36
CA LYS A 121 -10.67 0.47 11.45
C LYS A 121 -11.23 0.13 12.82
N CYS A 122 -12.55 0.24 13.01
CA CYS A 122 -13.20 0.02 14.29
C CYS A 122 -13.82 -1.38 14.40
N THR A 123 -14.28 -1.97 13.30
CA THR A 123 -14.98 -3.26 13.34
C THR A 123 -15.04 -3.96 11.99
N ASP A 124 -14.88 -5.28 12.01
CA ASP A 124 -15.16 -6.16 10.86
C ASP A 124 -16.62 -6.63 10.82
N LYS A 125 -17.39 -6.36 11.88
CA LYS A 125 -18.78 -6.83 12.05
C LYS A 125 -19.79 -5.90 11.39
N ILE A 126 -19.61 -5.62 10.10
CA ILE A 126 -20.42 -4.64 9.34
C ILE A 126 -21.92 -4.98 9.34
N HIS A 127 -22.25 -6.27 9.36
CA HIS A 127 -23.64 -6.73 9.35
C HIS A 127 -24.42 -6.37 10.63
N GLU A 128 -23.74 -6.18 11.76
CA GLU A 128 -24.33 -5.83 13.06
C GLU A 128 -24.61 -4.32 13.19
N LEU A 129 -24.07 -3.48 12.29
CA LEU A 129 -24.24 -2.04 12.37
C LEU A 129 -25.71 -1.63 12.11
N PRO A 130 -26.21 -0.58 12.78
CA PRO A 130 -27.56 -0.04 12.56
C PRO A 130 -27.59 0.84 11.29
N LEU A 131 -27.19 0.28 10.15
CA LEU A 131 -27.11 0.95 8.86
C LEU A 131 -28.02 0.28 7.82
N PRO A 132 -28.56 1.04 6.84
CA PRO A 132 -29.23 0.48 5.66
C PRO A 132 -28.32 -0.50 4.90
N MET A 133 -28.92 -1.53 4.28
CA MET A 133 -28.17 -2.58 3.55
C MET A 133 -27.24 -2.02 2.47
N ARG A 134 -27.67 -1.01 1.73
CA ARG A 134 -26.82 -0.35 0.71
C ARG A 134 -25.52 0.22 1.27
N LEU A 135 -25.54 0.75 2.50
CA LEU A 135 -24.31 1.24 3.14
C LEU A 135 -23.45 0.09 3.65
N LYS A 136 -24.06 -1.00 4.14
CA LYS A 136 -23.33 -2.21 4.53
C LYS A 136 -22.61 -2.82 3.33
N GLU A 137 -23.27 -2.91 2.18
CA GLU A 137 -22.70 -3.36 0.90
C GLU A 137 -21.54 -2.47 0.47
N TYR A 138 -21.73 -1.14 0.46
CA TYR A 138 -20.68 -0.18 0.12
C TYR A 138 -19.42 -0.29 1.01
N ILE A 139 -19.60 -0.56 2.32
CA ILE A 139 -18.49 -0.78 3.24
C ILE A 139 -17.82 -2.13 2.94
N THR A 140 -18.62 -3.16 2.69
CA THR A 140 -18.19 -4.54 2.39
C THR A 140 -17.39 -4.65 1.09
N GLU A 141 -17.66 -3.80 0.09
CA GLU A 141 -16.90 -3.72 -1.17
C GLU A 141 -15.43 -3.34 -0.98
N TYR A 142 -15.08 -2.65 0.11
CA TYR A 142 -13.70 -2.27 0.43
C TYR A 142 -13.47 -2.43 1.93
N ARG A 143 -12.90 -3.57 2.33
CA ARG A 143 -12.65 -3.92 3.74
C ARG A 143 -11.28 -3.51 4.27
N TYR A 144 -10.51 -2.77 3.47
CA TYR A 144 -9.15 -2.40 3.81
C TYR A 144 -9.10 -1.09 4.63
N HIS A 145 -8.00 -0.87 5.34
CA HIS A 145 -7.76 0.27 6.24
C HIS A 145 -6.89 1.37 5.65
N VAL A 146 -6.33 1.13 4.46
CA VAL A 146 -5.38 1.99 3.75
C VAL A 146 -6.06 2.73 2.60
#